data_AF-A0A817LB99-F1
#
_entry.id   AF-A0A817LB99-F1
#
_cell.length_a   1.000
_cell.length_b   1.000
_cell.length_c   1.000
_cell.angle_alpha   90.00
_cell.angle_beta   90.00
_cell.angle_gamma   90.00
#
_symmetry.space_group_name_H-M   'P 1'
#
loop_
_entity.id
_entity.type
_entity.pdbx_description
1 polymer ?
#
loop_
_entity_poly.entity_id
_entity_poly.type
_entity_poly.pdbx_seq_one_letter_code
_entity_poly.pdbx_strand_id
1 'polypeptide(L)'
;MGQMNKSLSTIRCCFISPFTRAQTYAKNRLAPDEEKDPFKEASSIDYPLDSITIIRIPGIVREFACEVLFEQDIDGRSIATLILDTLLQSSIDLRQQLANNILVIGGTAMMPGFLHRLNSELIHLVNISTYVNKLVIKQFHFHSPPAQLNYAAWLGGSIFGALDILESQSIKRDKYLENGIIPDWFTDEQAA
;
A
#
# COMPACT_ATOMS: atom_id res chain seq x y z
N MET A 1 -15.50 31.85 33.23
CA MET A 1 -15.49 30.39 32.93
C MET A 1 -15.10 30.20 31.47
N GLY A 2 -13.82 30.40 31.18
CA GLY A 2 -13.29 30.42 29.81
C GLY A 2 -12.60 29.11 29.45
N GLN A 3 -12.76 28.75 28.17
CA GLN A 3 -11.96 27.81 27.38
C GLN A 3 -12.35 26.33 27.39
N MET A 4 -13.52 26.01 26.82
CA MET A 4 -13.65 24.84 25.93
C MET A 4 -13.25 25.28 24.52
N ASN A 5 -11.96 25.25 24.20
CA ASN A 5 -11.46 25.29 22.83
C ASN A 5 -10.01 24.78 22.83
N LYS A 6 -9.82 23.54 23.29
CA LYS A 6 -8.71 22.75 22.77
C LYS A 6 -9.26 22.02 21.57
N SER A 7 -8.88 22.52 20.39
CA SER A 7 -8.84 21.80 19.11
C SER A 7 -8.91 20.29 19.37
N LEU A 8 -10.05 19.67 19.07
CA LEU A 8 -10.13 18.23 18.86
C LEU A 8 -9.23 17.97 17.67
N SER A 9 -7.92 17.79 17.94
CA SER A 9 -7.01 17.22 16.97
C SER A 9 -7.72 15.96 16.49
N THR A 10 -8.10 15.92 15.22
CA THR A 10 -8.83 14.81 14.64
C THR A 10 -7.96 13.57 14.78
N ILE A 11 -8.13 12.84 15.89
CA ILE A 11 -7.31 11.67 16.16
C ILE A 11 -7.77 10.63 15.15
N ARG A 12 -6.93 10.39 14.14
CA ARG A 12 -7.26 9.52 13.01
C ARG A 12 -7.47 8.11 13.54
N CYS A 13 -8.66 7.56 13.37
CA CYS A 13 -8.99 6.23 13.87
C CYS A 13 -8.10 5.15 13.22
N CYS A 14 -7.85 5.27 11.92
CA CYS A 14 -6.98 4.37 11.15
C CYS A 14 -5.65 5.06 10.79
N PHE A 15 -4.55 4.37 11.05
CA PHE A 15 -3.20 4.78 10.66
C PHE A 15 -2.30 3.55 10.60
N ILE A 16 -1.11 3.71 10.02
CA ILE A 16 -0.13 2.64 9.95
C ILE A 16 0.98 2.91 10.95
N SER A 17 1.25 1.90 11.76
CA SER A 17 2.32 1.92 12.75
C SER A 17 3.69 1.98 12.04
N PRO A 18 4.61 2.84 12.49
CA PRO A 18 5.98 2.86 11.97
C PRO A 18 6.67 1.50 12.14
N PHE A 19 7.60 1.20 11.23
CA PHE A 19 8.32 -0.07 11.19
C PHE A 19 9.00 -0.46 12.51
N THR A 20 9.79 0.45 13.08
CA THR A 20 10.51 0.20 14.34
C THR A 20 9.56 -0.15 15.49
N ARG A 21 8.44 0.56 15.56
CA ARG A 21 7.40 0.31 16.56
C ARG A 21 6.78 -1.06 16.38
N ALA A 22 6.41 -1.43 15.15
CA ALA A 22 5.87 -2.75 14.85
C ALA A 22 6.84 -3.89 15.22
N GLN A 23 8.14 -3.73 14.95
CA GLN A 23 9.17 -4.69 15.35
C GLN A 23 9.28 -4.84 16.88
N THR A 24 9.30 -3.73 17.62
CA THR A 24 9.31 -3.77 19.09
C THR A 24 8.09 -4.52 19.63
N TYR A 25 6.92 -4.27 19.06
CA TYR A 25 5.70 -4.99 19.42
C TYR A 25 5.78 -6.48 19.12
N ALA A 26 6.23 -6.87 17.92
CA ALA A 26 6.38 -8.27 17.54
C ALA A 26 7.34 -9.00 18.49
N LYS A 27 8.48 -8.38 18.82
CA LYS A 27 9.45 -8.89 19.80
C LYS A 27 8.81 -9.07 21.18
N ASN A 28 8.15 -8.05 21.70
CA ASN A 28 7.48 -8.08 23.02
C ASN A 28 6.31 -9.09 23.08
N ARG A 29 5.68 -9.44 21.95
CA ARG A 29 4.63 -10.46 21.86
C ARG A 29 5.20 -11.87 21.85
N LEU A 30 6.34 -12.07 21.19
CA LEU A 30 7.00 -13.38 21.05
C LEU A 30 7.78 -13.79 22.30
N ALA A 31 8.25 -12.83 23.10
CA ALA A 31 8.99 -13.07 24.34
C ALA A 31 8.24 -12.49 25.56
N PRO A 32 7.19 -13.18 26.06
CA PRO A 32 6.40 -12.69 27.20
C PRO A 32 7.16 -12.70 28.54
N ASP A 33 8.20 -13.52 28.66
CA ASP A 33 8.99 -13.72 29.88
C ASP A 33 10.22 -12.77 29.98
N GLU A 34 10.53 -12.03 28.91
CA GLU A 34 11.62 -11.06 28.87
C GLU A 34 11.15 -9.66 29.30
N GLU A 35 12.10 -8.83 29.75
CA GLU A 35 11.83 -7.43 30.06
C GLU A 35 11.37 -6.70 28.80
N LYS A 36 10.11 -6.26 28.78
CA LYS A 36 9.50 -5.63 27.61
C LYS A 36 10.17 -4.30 27.34
N ASP A 37 10.57 -4.08 26.09
CA ASP A 37 11.08 -2.79 25.65
C ASP A 37 9.98 -1.72 25.88
N PRO A 38 10.28 -0.62 26.59
CA PRO A 38 9.27 0.37 26.93
C PRO A 38 8.81 1.10 25.68
N PHE A 39 7.54 0.94 25.33
CA PHE A 39 6.90 1.74 24.29
C PHE A 39 5.56 2.27 24.82
N LYS A 40 5.21 3.50 24.42
CA LYS A 40 3.91 4.09 24.74
C LYS A 40 2.85 3.51 23.81
N GLU A 41 1.87 2.77 24.31
CA GLU A 41 0.72 2.29 23.52
C GLU A 41 -0.05 3.45 22.85
N ALA A 42 -0.70 3.21 21.71
CA ALA A 42 -1.64 4.17 21.17
C ALA A 42 -2.76 4.43 22.18
N SER A 43 -3.24 5.67 22.23
CA SER A 43 -4.39 6.01 23.06
C SER A 43 -5.65 5.33 22.52
N SER A 44 -6.46 4.78 23.41
CA SER A 44 -7.83 4.37 23.06
C SER A 44 -8.66 5.60 22.70
N ILE A 45 -9.61 5.44 21.78
CA ILE A 45 -10.50 6.52 21.32
C ILE A 45 -11.94 6.08 21.45
N ASP A 46 -12.80 7.01 21.84
CA ASP A 46 -14.23 6.83 21.83
C ASP A 46 -14.77 7.28 20.46
N TYR A 47 -15.31 6.34 19.68
CA TYR A 47 -15.87 6.55 18.34
C TYR A 47 -17.40 6.59 18.42
N PRO A 48 -18.04 7.72 18.10
CA PRO A 48 -19.50 7.80 18.04
C PRO A 48 -19.99 7.04 16.80
N LEU A 49 -20.76 5.98 17.00
CA LEU A 49 -21.40 5.24 15.90
C LEU A 49 -22.70 5.94 15.49
N ASP A 50 -23.53 6.26 16.49
CA ASP A 50 -24.81 6.98 16.34
C ASP A 50 -24.89 8.10 17.38
N SER A 51 -25.99 8.86 17.43
CA SER A 51 -26.20 9.92 18.43
C SER A 51 -26.20 9.44 19.90
N ILE A 52 -26.33 8.13 20.13
CA ILE A 52 -26.47 7.53 21.46
C ILE A 52 -25.35 6.52 21.74
N THR A 53 -24.89 5.80 20.71
CA THR A 53 -23.95 4.71 20.86
C THR A 53 -22.53 5.19 20.62
N ILE A 54 -21.68 5.07 21.65
CA ILE A 54 -20.25 5.34 21.57
C ILE A 54 -19.49 4.03 21.75
N ILE A 55 -18.63 3.70 20.79
CA ILE A 55 -17.76 2.52 20.82
C ILE A 55 -16.36 2.96 21.21
N ARG A 56 -15.84 2.42 22.32
CA ARG A 56 -14.45 2.61 22.69
C ARG A 56 -13.56 1.69 21.88
N ILE A 57 -12.79 2.25 20.96
CA ILE A 57 -11.80 1.56 20.13
C ILE A 57 -10.46 1.52 20.90
N PRO A 58 -9.98 0.33 21.30
CA PRO A 58 -8.69 0.21 21.96
C PRO A 58 -7.54 0.67 21.05
N GLY A 59 -6.54 1.34 21.61
CA GLY A 59 -5.37 1.79 20.87
C GLY A 59 -4.61 0.65 20.20
N ILE A 60 -4.53 -0.50 20.88
CA ILE A 60 -3.93 -1.73 20.35
C ILE A 60 -4.60 -2.16 19.03
N VAL A 61 -5.94 -2.20 18.97
CA VAL A 61 -6.66 -2.60 17.75
C VAL A 61 -6.34 -1.65 16.60
N ARG A 62 -6.25 -0.34 16.87
CA ARG A 62 -5.93 0.67 15.85
C ARG A 62 -4.53 0.49 15.27
N GLU A 63 -3.57 0.07 16.08
CA GLU A 63 -2.19 -0.15 15.64
C GLU A 63 -2.02 -1.47 14.89
N PHE A 64 -2.69 -2.53 15.33
CA PHE A 64 -2.55 -3.87 14.74
C PHE A 64 -3.42 -4.11 13.51
N ALA A 65 -4.50 -3.34 13.33
CA ALA A 65 -5.43 -3.54 12.21
C ALA A 65 -4.74 -3.54 10.84
N CYS A 66 -3.66 -2.76 10.68
CA CYS A 66 -2.92 -2.68 9.42
C CYS A 66 -1.66 -3.55 9.37
N GLU A 67 -1.27 -4.22 10.45
CA GLU A 67 -0.05 -5.04 10.49
C GLU A 67 -0.15 -6.25 9.56
N VAL A 68 -1.36 -6.77 9.35
CA VAL A 68 -1.65 -7.86 8.40
C VAL A 68 -1.18 -7.58 6.97
N LEU A 69 -0.99 -6.31 6.60
CA LEU A 69 -0.48 -5.92 5.28
C LEU A 69 1.04 -6.16 5.12
N PHE A 70 1.76 -6.20 6.24
CA PHE A 70 3.22 -6.26 6.31
C PHE A 70 3.73 -7.54 6.99
N GLU A 71 2.89 -8.22 7.77
CA GLU A 71 3.16 -9.56 8.27
C GLU A 71 3.26 -10.54 7.10
N GLN A 72 4.27 -11.40 7.13
CA GLN A 72 4.43 -12.45 6.13
C GLN A 72 3.49 -13.62 6.46
N ASP A 73 2.73 -14.06 5.47
CA ASP A 73 1.89 -15.25 5.58
C ASP A 73 2.71 -16.55 5.63
N ILE A 74 2.01 -17.69 5.61
CA ILE A 74 2.62 -19.03 5.65
C ILE A 74 3.58 -19.25 4.47
N ASP A 75 3.35 -18.57 3.34
CA ASP A 75 4.18 -18.62 2.14
C ASP A 75 5.26 -17.53 2.11
N GLY A 76 5.42 -16.74 3.18
CA GLY A 76 6.38 -15.64 3.25
C GLY A 76 5.92 -14.37 2.51
N ARG A 77 4.64 -14.25 2.17
CA ARG A 77 4.11 -13.15 1.34
C ARG A 77 3.52 -12.02 2.18
N SER A 78 3.82 -10.80 1.76
CA SER A 78 3.34 -9.52 2.26
C SER A 78 3.30 -8.53 1.09
N ILE A 79 2.74 -7.33 1.27
CA ILE A 79 2.78 -6.31 0.21
C ILE A 79 4.23 -5.99 -0.19
N ALA A 80 5.15 -5.94 0.76
CA ALA A 80 6.55 -5.62 0.49
C ALA A 80 7.25 -6.74 -0.29
N THR A 81 7.06 -8.02 0.10
CA THR A 81 7.69 -9.15 -0.62
C THR A 81 7.12 -9.31 -2.03
N LEU A 82 5.82 -9.06 -2.25
CA LEU A 82 5.23 -9.08 -3.59
C LEU A 82 5.90 -8.08 -4.55
N ILE A 83 6.24 -6.88 -4.08
CA ILE A 83 6.96 -5.88 -4.88
C ILE A 83 8.37 -6.40 -5.23
N LEU A 84 9.08 -6.96 -4.25
CA LEU A 84 10.43 -7.48 -4.45
C LEU A 84 10.46 -8.70 -5.38
N ASP A 85 9.49 -9.60 -5.26
CA ASP A 85 9.34 -10.75 -6.14
C ASP A 85 9.04 -10.33 -7.58
N THR A 86 8.22 -9.28 -7.76
CA THR A 86 7.95 -8.71 -9.09
C THR A 86 9.22 -8.11 -9.70
N LEU A 87 10.03 -7.39 -8.91
CA LEU A 87 11.33 -6.88 -9.34
C LEU A 87 12.29 -8.02 -9.72
N LEU A 88 12.31 -9.12 -8.97
CA LEU A 88 13.10 -10.30 -9.33
C LEU A 88 12.67 -10.93 -10.65
N GLN A 89 11.37 -10.98 -10.94
CA GLN A 89 10.85 -11.53 -12.20
C GLN A 89 11.16 -10.64 -13.41
N SER A 90 11.33 -9.33 -13.20
CA SER A 90 11.75 -8.41 -14.25
C SER A 90 13.21 -8.60 -14.67
N SER A 91 13.53 -8.19 -15.90
CA SER A 91 14.89 -8.24 -16.44
C SER A 91 15.87 -7.43 -15.59
N ILE A 92 17.10 -7.94 -15.45
CA ILE A 92 18.12 -7.38 -14.55
C ILE A 92 18.35 -5.89 -14.81
N ASP A 93 18.36 -5.48 -16.08
CA ASP A 93 18.63 -4.10 -16.50
C ASP A 93 17.52 -3.12 -16.08
N LEU A 94 16.27 -3.58 -15.98
CA LEU A 94 15.13 -2.74 -15.63
C LEU A 94 14.93 -2.60 -14.12
N ARG A 95 15.45 -3.51 -13.30
CA ARG A 95 15.14 -3.57 -11.85
C ARG A 95 15.44 -2.25 -11.13
N GLN A 96 16.59 -1.64 -11.42
CA GLN A 96 16.97 -0.37 -10.81
C GLN A 96 16.07 0.78 -11.25
N GLN A 97 15.65 0.79 -12.52
CA GLN A 97 14.70 1.80 -13.02
C GLN A 97 13.32 1.62 -12.39
N LEU A 98 12.82 0.40 -12.31
CA LEU A 98 11.52 0.10 -11.69
C LEU A 98 11.50 0.43 -10.19
N ALA A 99 12.57 0.11 -9.45
CA ALA A 99 12.71 0.44 -8.04
C ALA A 99 12.74 1.96 -7.77
N ASN A 100 13.27 2.74 -8.72
CA ASN A 100 13.31 4.19 -8.65
C ASN A 100 12.02 4.86 -9.15
N ASN A 101 11.07 4.12 -9.73
CA ASN A 101 9.86 4.67 -10.30
C ASN A 101 8.62 3.91 -9.78
N ILE A 102 8.45 3.86 -8.46
CA ILE A 102 7.31 3.18 -7.84
C ILE A 102 6.15 4.16 -7.70
N LEU A 103 4.99 3.79 -8.24
CA LEU A 103 3.73 4.49 -8.04
C LEU A 103 2.79 3.58 -7.23
N VAL A 104 2.30 4.06 -6.09
CA VAL A 104 1.34 3.34 -5.26
C VAL A 104 0.01 4.09 -5.27
N ILE A 105 -1.04 3.44 -5.73
CA ILE A 105 -2.40 3.98 -5.83
C ILE A 105 -3.41 3.09 -5.09
N GLY A 106 -4.64 3.57 -4.95
CA GLY A 106 -5.73 2.87 -4.27
C GLY A 106 -6.06 3.44 -2.89
N GLY A 107 -7.20 3.02 -2.34
CA GLY A 107 -7.72 3.52 -1.04
C GLY A 107 -6.81 3.17 0.14
N THR A 108 -6.27 1.94 0.17
CA THR A 108 -5.36 1.47 1.23
C THR A 108 -4.10 2.33 1.34
N ALA A 109 -3.56 2.79 0.20
CA ALA A 109 -2.37 3.62 0.15
C ALA A 109 -2.59 5.04 0.72
N MET A 110 -3.86 5.49 0.83
CA MET A 110 -4.19 6.77 1.46
C MET A 110 -4.07 6.75 2.98
N MET A 111 -3.87 5.57 3.58
CA MET A 111 -3.70 5.48 5.03
C MET A 111 -2.46 6.26 5.49
N PRO A 112 -2.58 7.07 6.55
CA PRO A 112 -1.46 7.85 7.06
C PRO A 112 -0.28 6.97 7.43
N GLY A 113 0.90 7.26 6.87
CA GLY A 113 2.13 6.51 7.15
C GLY A 113 2.37 5.30 6.24
N PHE A 114 1.45 4.96 5.31
CA PHE A 114 1.58 3.78 4.45
C PHE A 114 2.90 3.76 3.68
N LEU A 115 3.20 4.81 2.90
CA LEU A 115 4.39 4.84 2.05
C LEU A 115 5.69 4.80 2.86
N HIS A 116 5.71 5.47 4.03
CA HIS A 116 6.87 5.45 4.90
C HIS A 116 7.13 4.05 5.45
N ARG A 117 6.08 3.38 5.96
CA ARG A 117 6.15 2.00 6.43
C ARG A 117 6.59 1.06 5.32
N LEU A 118 5.96 1.14 4.15
CA LEU A 118 6.30 0.31 2.98
C LEU A 118 7.77 0.47 2.57
N ASN A 119 8.27 1.71 2.51
CA ASN A 119 9.68 1.96 2.18
C ASN A 119 10.63 1.32 3.20
N SER A 120 10.34 1.45 4.50
CA SER A 120 11.13 0.81 5.55
C SER A 120 11.14 -0.71 5.43
N GLU A 121 9.99 -1.33 5.13
CA GLU A 121 9.86 -2.78 4.91
C GLU A 121 10.68 -3.24 3.70
N LEU A 122 10.58 -2.52 2.57
CA LEU A 122 11.36 -2.86 1.36
C LEU A 122 12.87 -2.77 1.61
N ILE A 123 13.32 -1.69 2.26
CA ILE A 123 14.75 -1.52 2.60
C ILE A 123 15.20 -2.62 3.56
N HIS A 124 14.38 -2.96 4.57
CA HIS A 124 14.70 -4.02 5.52
C HIS A 124 14.83 -5.38 4.82
N LEU A 125 13.83 -5.77 4.03
CA LEU A 125 13.77 -7.06 3.37
C LEU A 125 14.89 -7.23 2.34
N VAL A 126 15.21 -6.19 1.56
CA VAL A 126 16.33 -6.27 0.60
C VAL A 126 17.67 -6.50 1.29
N ASN A 127 17.86 -6.02 2.53
CA ASN A 127 19.13 -6.11 3.24
C ASN A 127 19.29 -7.33 4.15
N ILE A 128 18.21 -8.02 4.54
CA ILE A 128 18.27 -9.09 5.56
C ILE A 128 17.77 -10.44 5.06
N SER A 129 17.02 -10.49 3.96
CA SER A 129 16.35 -11.71 3.52
C SER A 129 17.03 -12.40 2.32
N THR A 130 16.31 -13.33 1.68
CA THR A 130 16.69 -14.00 0.44
C THR A 130 16.98 -13.06 -0.74
N TYR A 131 16.61 -11.78 -0.64
CA TYR A 131 16.80 -10.78 -1.69
C TYR A 131 18.22 -10.20 -1.76
N VAL A 132 19.01 -10.25 -0.68
CA VAL A 132 20.33 -9.59 -0.58
C VAL A 132 21.26 -9.92 -1.74
N ASN A 133 21.32 -11.20 -2.11
CA ASN A 133 22.22 -11.68 -3.15
C ASN A 133 21.62 -11.58 -4.57
N LYS A 134 20.35 -11.20 -4.69
CA LYS A 134 19.59 -11.22 -5.96
C LYS A 134 19.17 -9.83 -6.44
N LEU A 135 18.95 -8.90 -5.52
CA LEU A 135 18.56 -7.51 -5.78
C LEU A 135 19.61 -6.58 -5.21
N VAL A 136 20.43 -5.98 -6.09
CA VAL A 136 21.39 -4.94 -5.71
C VAL A 136 20.69 -3.58 -5.76
N ILE A 137 19.65 -3.39 -4.95
CA ILE A 137 18.85 -2.17 -4.89
C ILE A 137 19.10 -1.48 -3.55
N LYS A 138 19.55 -0.23 -3.58
CA LYS A 138 19.88 0.52 -2.36
C LYS A 138 18.75 1.43 -1.88
N GLN A 139 17.92 1.88 -2.82
CA GLN A 139 16.91 2.90 -2.57
C GLN A 139 15.67 2.60 -3.40
N PHE A 140 14.53 2.94 -2.84
CA PHE A 140 13.23 2.90 -3.49
C PHE A 140 12.70 4.32 -3.55
N HIS A 141 12.24 4.74 -4.73
CA HIS A 141 11.70 6.09 -4.91
C HIS A 141 10.24 6.01 -5.31
N PHE A 142 9.42 6.72 -4.53
CA PHE A 142 7.98 6.73 -4.64
C PHE A 142 7.52 8.05 -5.26
N HIS A 143 6.79 7.96 -6.37
CA HIS A 143 6.19 9.11 -7.01
C HIS A 143 4.77 9.34 -6.48
N SER A 144 4.41 10.61 -6.32
CA SER A 144 3.04 11.02 -6.02
C SER A 144 2.35 11.44 -7.32
N PRO A 145 1.17 10.88 -7.64
CA PRO A 145 0.38 11.35 -8.76
C PRO A 145 -0.21 12.75 -8.46
N PRO A 146 -0.61 13.51 -9.49
CA PRO A 146 -1.26 14.82 -9.29
C PRO A 146 -2.66 14.71 -8.66
N ALA A 147 -3.28 13.53 -8.68
CA ALA A 147 -4.56 13.20 -8.07
C ALA A 147 -4.39 12.54 -6.70
N GLN A 148 -5.49 12.45 -5.93
CA GLN A 148 -5.50 11.57 -4.76
C GLN A 148 -5.38 10.11 -5.19
N LEU A 149 -4.74 9.30 -4.33
CA LEU A 149 -4.35 7.93 -4.67
C LEU A 149 -5.55 7.02 -5.00
N ASN A 150 -6.73 7.24 -4.39
CA ASN A 150 -7.93 6.42 -4.64
C ASN A 150 -8.54 6.58 -6.04
N TYR A 151 -8.42 7.73 -6.68
CA TYR A 151 -8.99 7.96 -8.01
C TYR A 151 -7.93 8.22 -9.09
N ALA A 152 -6.65 8.07 -8.77
CA ALA A 152 -5.56 8.25 -9.73
C ALA A 152 -5.72 7.37 -10.98
N ALA A 153 -6.18 6.12 -10.83
CA ALA A 153 -6.50 5.25 -11.97
C ALA A 153 -7.62 5.81 -12.85
N TRP A 154 -8.68 6.35 -12.24
CA TRP A 154 -9.78 6.98 -12.96
C TRP A 154 -9.33 8.23 -13.71
N LEU A 155 -8.49 9.07 -13.09
CA LEU A 155 -7.90 10.22 -13.79
C LEU A 155 -7.05 9.77 -14.99
N GLY A 156 -6.26 8.71 -14.85
CA GLY A 156 -5.48 8.13 -15.94
C GLY A 156 -6.36 7.70 -17.12
N GLY A 157 -7.47 7.00 -16.84
CA GLY A 157 -8.46 6.63 -17.85
C GLY A 157 -9.14 7.83 -18.53
N SER A 158 -9.48 8.85 -17.75
CA SER A 158 -10.07 10.10 -18.28
C SER A 158 -9.11 10.87 -19.19
N ILE A 159 -7.81 10.91 -18.84
CA ILE A 159 -6.78 11.51 -19.70
C ILE A 159 -6.61 10.67 -20.96
N PHE A 160 -6.47 9.35 -20.84
CA PHE A 160 -6.33 8.45 -21.98
C PHE A 160 -7.51 8.55 -22.95
N GLY A 161 -8.74 8.66 -22.41
CA GLY A 161 -9.95 8.80 -23.22
C GLY A 161 -10.09 10.14 -23.95
N ALA A 162 -9.32 11.15 -23.53
CA ALA A 162 -9.27 12.46 -24.18
C ALA A 162 -8.15 12.57 -25.25
N LEU A 163 -7.32 11.52 -25.42
CA LEU A 163 -6.27 11.48 -26.42
C LEU A 163 -6.78 10.88 -27.74
N ASP A 164 -6.31 11.39 -28.86
CA ASP A 164 -6.67 10.91 -30.21
C ASP A 164 -6.26 9.45 -30.46
N ILE A 165 -5.31 8.92 -29.68
CA ILE A 165 -4.87 7.52 -29.75
C ILE A 165 -6.00 6.53 -29.43
N LEU A 166 -7.04 6.96 -28.71
CA LEU A 166 -8.18 6.10 -28.38
C LEU A 166 -8.88 5.61 -29.65
N GLU A 167 -8.95 6.40 -30.72
CA GLU A 167 -9.64 6.00 -31.95
C GLU A 167 -9.00 4.80 -32.64
N SER A 168 -7.67 4.66 -32.53
CA SER A 168 -6.92 3.55 -33.14
C SER A 168 -6.79 2.33 -32.23
N GLN A 169 -6.80 2.53 -30.91
CA GLN A 169 -6.64 1.47 -29.91
C GLN A 169 -7.98 0.90 -29.39
N SER A 170 -9.10 1.58 -29.65
CA SER A 170 -10.43 1.12 -29.24
C SER A 170 -11.12 0.29 -30.32
N ILE A 171 -12.11 -0.49 -29.90
CA ILE A 171 -12.89 -1.34 -30.79
C ILE A 171 -14.22 -0.67 -31.10
N LYS A 172 -14.44 -0.42 -32.38
CA LYS A 172 -15.68 0.19 -32.89
C LYS A 172 -16.84 -0.80 -32.80
N ARG A 173 -18.05 -0.24 -32.74
CA ARG A 173 -19.30 -1.00 -32.71
C ARG A 173 -19.39 -2.03 -33.84
N ASP A 174 -19.05 -1.64 -35.07
CA ASP A 174 -19.21 -2.52 -36.23
C ASP A 174 -18.34 -3.77 -36.12
N LYS A 175 -17.08 -3.61 -35.68
CA LYS A 175 -16.15 -4.73 -35.43
C LYS A 175 -16.65 -5.66 -34.32
N TYR A 176 -17.30 -5.12 -33.28
CA TYR A 176 -17.93 -5.94 -32.25
C TYR A 176 -19.16 -6.70 -32.77
N LEU A 177 -19.97 -6.10 -33.64
CA LEU A 177 -21.12 -6.78 -34.23
C LEU A 177 -20.72 -7.93 -35.18
N GLU A 178 -19.57 -7.82 -35.83
CA GLU A 178 -19.01 -8.88 -36.68
C GLU A 178 -18.47 -10.07 -35.86
N ASN A 179 -17.69 -9.79 -34.81
CA ASN A 179 -16.99 -10.81 -34.04
C ASN A 179 -17.79 -11.34 -32.83
N GLY A 180 -18.76 -10.57 -32.33
CA GLY A 180 -19.54 -10.88 -31.13
C GLY A 180 -18.78 -10.81 -29.80
N ILE A 181 -17.46 -10.55 -29.83
CA ILE A 181 -16.59 -10.52 -28.64
C ILE A 181 -15.64 -9.32 -28.70
N ILE A 182 -15.26 -8.83 -27.51
CA ILE A 182 -14.13 -7.91 -27.35
C ILE A 182 -12.90 -8.81 -27.12
N PRO A 183 -11.86 -8.76 -27.97
CA PRO A 183 -10.63 -9.48 -27.75
C PRO A 183 -10.01 -9.06 -26.41
N ASP A 184 -9.57 -10.08 -25.69
CA ASP A 184 -8.76 -9.98 -24.50
C ASP A 184 -7.29 -10.32 -24.84
N TRP A 185 -6.41 -10.11 -23.88
CA TRP A 185 -4.98 -10.44 -23.94
C TRP A 185 -4.65 -11.90 -24.31
N PHE A 186 -5.62 -12.82 -24.30
CA PHE A 186 -5.43 -14.21 -24.72
C PHE A 186 -5.94 -14.48 -26.15
N THR A 187 -6.94 -13.72 -26.60
CA THR A 187 -7.59 -13.88 -27.91
C THR A 187 -7.03 -12.96 -28.99
N ASP A 188 -6.14 -12.04 -28.64
CA ASP A 188 -5.46 -11.18 -29.59
C ASP A 188 -4.32 -11.92 -30.32
N GLU A 189 -4.66 -12.68 -31.37
CA GLU A 189 -3.69 -13.37 -32.24
C GLU A 189 -2.84 -12.42 -33.11
N GLN A 190 -3.14 -11.10 -33.11
CA GLN A 190 -2.45 -10.11 -33.95
C GLN A 190 -1.30 -9.36 -33.25
N ALA A 191 -0.95 -9.72 -32.01
CA ALA A 191 0.08 -9.02 -31.22
C ALA A 191 1.40 -9.80 -31.03
N ALA A 192 1.66 -10.84 -31.84
CA ALA A 192 2.94 -11.60 -31.85
C ALA A 192 3.73 -11.38 -33.14
#